data_AF-A0A847NW31-F1
#
_entry.id   AF-A0A847NW31-F1
#
_cell.length_a   1.000
_cell.length_b   1.000
_cell.length_c   1.000
_cell.angle_alpha   90.00
_cell.angle_beta   90.00
_cell.angle_gamma   90.00
#
_symmetry.space_group_name_H-M   'P 1'
#
loop_
_entity.id
_entity.type
_entity.pdbx_description
1 polymer ?
#
loop_
_entity_poly.entity_id
_entity_poly.type
_entity_poly.pdbx_seq_one_letter_code
_entity_poly.pdbx_strand_id
1 'polypeptide(L)'
;MKGTVVGTWVSTAHKIWGEDLAVRAMEHVGWPSDKIFLPTEEIEDAKPKNFAAFLARKTGKSEDEIWLAIGKDNIGTFFNSYPAFFRQESLYSFLRSMYDVHVVMVKRIPGANPPELLIESVSEYEAVLSYRSKRGMFGYLKGLLAGAAEHFKEDIATEVIESASDAMKIKIRFPKPITSTITYSLNQALGFTKSLPVKIGVAAAIVAAIINGAFVLMGANIPLWTALVSGVAAGLGAGFLLRPFQAVRDELKAIQERVYFTETKLKTADEFEEIFDTLAQYKKRVKSEFTGFKGISDEMDRYADNFNSLSDRMRETSNEISGVVYDVATAATNQAQETEHAVGILNGNLETLTTVVTEQTHNKQQLESAVDEIDKGFEEVQASSTKLADSMQKFSDVKCSAS
;
A
#
# COMPACT_ATOMS: atom_id res chain seq x y z
N MET A 1 -8.54 7.49 4.90
CA MET A 1 -8.31 6.47 3.85
C MET A 1 -7.01 5.71 4.11
N LYS A 2 -6.92 4.40 3.87
CA LYS A 2 -5.66 3.64 4.04
C LYS A 2 -4.65 4.03 2.95
N GLY A 3 -3.38 4.23 3.33
CA GLY A 3 -2.32 4.60 2.39
C GLY A 3 -2.17 3.65 1.22
N THR A 4 -2.25 2.33 1.44
CA THR A 4 -2.18 1.35 0.35
C THR A 4 -3.24 1.55 -0.72
N VAL A 5 -4.48 1.89 -0.34
CA VAL A 5 -5.57 2.15 -1.29
C VAL A 5 -5.31 3.43 -2.08
N VAL A 6 -4.82 4.49 -1.42
CA VAL A 6 -4.43 5.73 -2.09
C VAL A 6 -3.26 5.51 -3.04
N GLY A 7 -2.28 4.70 -2.64
CA GLY A 7 -1.15 4.31 -3.47
C GLY A 7 -1.57 3.59 -4.74
N THR A 8 -2.60 2.73 -4.69
CA THR A 8 -3.11 2.09 -5.91
C THR A 8 -3.84 3.08 -6.81
N TRP A 9 -4.53 4.09 -6.27
CA TRP A 9 -5.12 5.17 -7.07
C TRP A 9 -4.09 6.04 -7.76
N VAL A 10 -3.00 6.39 -7.07
CA VAL A 10 -1.89 7.15 -7.65
C VAL A 10 -1.21 6.35 -8.75
N SER A 11 -0.90 5.06 -8.51
CA SER A 11 -0.32 4.16 -9.52
C SER A 11 -1.23 4.04 -10.76
N THR A 12 -2.54 3.91 -10.55
CA THR A 12 -3.53 3.91 -11.63
C THR A 12 -3.51 5.23 -12.41
N ALA A 13 -3.36 6.36 -11.71
CA ALA A 13 -3.30 7.66 -12.36
C ALA A 13 -2.05 7.83 -13.24
N HIS A 14 -0.89 7.37 -12.78
CA HIS A 14 0.34 7.33 -13.61
C HIS A 14 0.12 6.52 -14.90
N LYS A 15 -0.59 5.39 -14.81
CA LYS A 15 -0.84 4.51 -15.95
C LYS A 15 -1.84 5.09 -16.96
N ILE A 16 -2.96 5.65 -16.49
CA ILE A 16 -4.04 6.12 -17.38
C ILE A 16 -3.74 7.50 -17.96
N TRP A 17 -3.18 8.40 -17.15
CA TRP A 17 -3.04 9.82 -17.49
C TRP A 17 -1.58 10.28 -17.64
N GLY A 18 -0.62 9.37 -17.48
CA GLY A 18 0.81 9.64 -17.59
C GLY A 18 1.43 10.20 -16.32
N GLU A 19 2.76 10.08 -16.20
CA GLU A 19 3.50 10.50 -15.01
C GLU A 19 3.37 12.00 -14.72
N ASP A 20 3.51 12.84 -15.74
CA ASP A 20 3.50 14.29 -15.58
C ASP A 20 2.19 14.81 -14.96
N LEU A 21 1.03 14.31 -15.41
CA LEU A 21 -0.25 14.74 -14.86
C LEU A 21 -0.50 14.17 -13.45
N ALA A 22 -0.09 12.93 -13.21
CA ALA A 22 -0.19 12.30 -11.89
C ALA A 22 0.69 13.02 -10.85
N VAL A 23 1.94 13.33 -11.18
CA VAL A 23 2.86 14.09 -10.30
C VAL A 23 2.31 15.48 -10.00
N ARG A 24 1.84 16.22 -11.00
CA ARG A 24 1.22 17.54 -10.77
C ARG A 24 0.00 17.45 -9.86
N ALA A 25 -0.79 16.39 -9.96
CA ALA A 25 -1.93 16.15 -9.08
C ALA A 25 -1.49 15.81 -7.64
N MET A 26 -0.41 15.05 -7.47
CA MET A 26 0.20 14.75 -6.17
C MET A 26 0.72 16.03 -5.50
N GLU A 27 1.50 16.83 -6.22
CA GLU A 27 2.03 18.10 -5.73
C GLU A 27 0.91 19.08 -5.34
N HIS A 28 -0.18 19.13 -6.11
CA HIS A 28 -1.35 19.97 -5.82
C HIS A 28 -1.99 19.68 -4.45
N VAL A 29 -1.91 18.43 -3.98
CA VAL A 29 -2.45 18.01 -2.67
C VAL A 29 -1.37 17.91 -1.58
N GLY A 30 -0.16 18.39 -1.88
CA GLY A 30 0.98 18.41 -0.97
C GLY A 30 1.60 17.03 -0.74
N TRP A 31 1.54 16.14 -1.74
CA TRP A 31 2.31 14.90 -1.74
C TRP A 31 3.61 15.09 -2.54
N PRO A 32 4.78 14.72 -1.99
CA PRO A 32 6.02 14.64 -2.74
C PRO A 32 5.87 13.73 -3.96
N SER A 33 6.54 14.06 -5.06
CA SER A 33 6.48 13.30 -6.32
C SER A 33 6.96 11.85 -6.17
N ASP A 34 7.85 11.58 -5.23
CA ASP A 34 8.41 10.26 -4.94
C ASP A 34 7.78 9.58 -3.70
N LYS A 35 6.64 10.09 -3.21
CA LYS A 35 5.99 9.57 -2.00
C LYS A 35 5.59 8.10 -2.18
N ILE A 36 6.18 7.25 -1.36
CA ILE A 36 5.74 5.86 -1.18
C ILE A 36 4.63 5.82 -0.14
N PHE A 37 3.49 5.23 -0.51
CA PHE A 37 2.37 5.07 0.40
C PHE A 37 2.50 3.78 1.24
N LEU A 38 2.49 3.91 2.57
CA LEU A 38 2.72 2.81 3.51
C LEU A 38 1.41 2.06 3.87
N PRO A 39 1.47 0.75 4.15
CA PRO A 39 0.29 -0.01 4.60
C PRO A 39 -0.33 0.48 5.91
N THR A 40 0.47 1.06 6.79
CA THR A 40 0.04 1.52 8.11
C THR A 40 -0.34 3.00 8.16
N GLU A 41 -0.09 3.77 7.10
CA GLU A 41 -0.43 5.20 7.11
C GLU A 41 -1.93 5.40 6.86
N GLU A 42 -2.47 6.42 7.50
CA GLU A 42 -3.80 6.95 7.19
C GLU A 42 -3.69 8.29 6.49
N ILE A 43 -4.44 8.43 5.40
CA ILE A 43 -4.52 9.63 4.57
C ILE A 43 -5.88 10.28 4.79
N GLU A 44 -5.90 11.58 5.06
CA GLU A 44 -7.13 12.36 5.20
C GLU A 44 -7.98 12.30 3.91
N ASP A 45 -9.28 12.01 4.04
CA ASP A 45 -10.18 11.78 2.89
C ASP A 45 -10.30 12.99 1.95
N ALA A 46 -10.02 14.21 2.44
CA ALA A 46 -10.00 15.42 1.61
C ALA A 46 -8.90 15.41 0.54
N LYS A 47 -7.71 14.83 0.84
CA LYS A 47 -6.59 14.83 -0.11
C LYS A 47 -6.88 13.99 -1.36
N PRO A 48 -7.31 12.71 -1.27
CA PRO A 48 -7.67 11.95 -2.46
C PRO A 48 -8.84 12.55 -3.24
N LYS A 49 -9.81 13.20 -2.56
CA LYS A 49 -10.89 13.91 -3.23
C LYS A 49 -10.38 15.08 -4.06
N ASN A 50 -9.51 15.91 -3.48
CA ASN A 50 -8.89 17.04 -4.19
C ASN A 50 -7.96 16.58 -5.32
N PHE A 51 -7.27 15.45 -5.13
CA PHE A 51 -6.46 14.81 -6.17
C PHE A 51 -7.32 14.43 -7.39
N ALA A 52 -8.43 13.72 -7.17
CA ALA A 52 -9.36 13.36 -8.24
C ALA A 52 -10.01 14.60 -8.89
N ALA A 53 -10.38 15.61 -8.11
CA ALA A 53 -10.93 16.88 -8.61
C ALA A 53 -9.92 17.67 -9.46
N PHE A 54 -8.62 17.58 -9.16
CA PHE A 54 -7.59 18.15 -10.01
C PHE A 54 -7.47 17.42 -11.35
N LEU A 55 -7.43 16.09 -11.33
CA LEU A 55 -7.41 15.26 -12.54
C LEU A 55 -8.65 15.52 -13.42
N ALA A 56 -9.83 15.60 -12.82
CA ALA A 56 -11.09 15.92 -13.49
C ALA A 56 -10.99 17.24 -14.26
N ARG A 57 -10.55 18.32 -13.59
CA ARG A 57 -10.37 19.64 -14.19
C ARG A 57 -9.36 19.64 -15.34
N LYS A 58 -8.25 18.91 -15.22
CA LYS A 58 -7.21 18.86 -16.26
C LYS A 58 -7.55 17.98 -17.46
N THR A 59 -8.41 17.00 -17.27
CA THR A 59 -8.82 16.07 -18.34
C THR A 59 -10.17 16.44 -18.97
N GLY A 60 -10.86 17.46 -18.46
CA GLY A 60 -12.19 17.85 -18.92
C GLY A 60 -13.29 16.84 -18.60
N LYS A 61 -13.05 15.94 -17.64
CA LYS A 61 -13.98 14.90 -17.18
C LYS A 61 -14.64 15.30 -15.87
N SER A 62 -15.78 14.69 -15.56
CA SER A 62 -16.37 14.79 -14.22
C SER A 62 -15.58 13.98 -13.19
N GLU A 63 -15.69 14.32 -11.91
CA GLU A 63 -15.07 13.54 -10.83
C GLU A 63 -15.56 12.08 -10.82
N ASP A 64 -16.84 11.84 -11.14
CA ASP A 64 -17.41 10.48 -11.19
C ASP A 64 -16.75 9.63 -12.30
N GLU A 65 -16.47 10.22 -13.46
CA GLU A 65 -15.74 9.56 -14.55
C GLU A 65 -14.28 9.27 -14.22
N ILE A 66 -13.61 10.18 -13.48
CA ILE A 66 -12.26 9.92 -12.97
C ILE A 66 -12.28 8.74 -12.01
N TRP A 67 -13.21 8.74 -11.06
CA TRP A 67 -13.35 7.64 -10.11
C TRP A 67 -13.73 6.32 -10.79
N LEU A 68 -14.55 6.35 -11.83
CA LEU A 68 -14.88 5.17 -12.63
C LEU A 68 -13.66 4.63 -13.34
N ALA A 69 -12.87 5.48 -14.00
CA ALA A 69 -11.65 5.08 -14.67
C ALA A 69 -10.62 4.51 -13.68
N ILE A 70 -10.44 5.17 -12.53
CA ILE A 70 -9.58 4.66 -11.45
C ILE A 70 -10.10 3.30 -11.00
N GLY A 71 -11.37 3.18 -10.62
CA GLY A 71 -11.96 1.94 -10.11
C GLY A 71 -11.81 0.77 -11.08
N LYS A 72 -12.00 1.03 -12.38
CA LYS A 72 -11.88 0.00 -13.42
C LYS A 72 -10.47 -0.59 -13.49
N ASP A 73 -9.45 0.27 -13.59
CA ASP A 73 -8.06 -0.19 -13.69
C ASP A 73 -7.51 -0.70 -12.36
N ASN A 74 -8.02 -0.18 -11.23
CA ASN A 74 -7.59 -0.57 -9.89
C ASN A 74 -7.82 -2.05 -9.59
N ILE A 75 -8.75 -2.71 -10.30
CA ILE A 75 -8.92 -4.17 -10.23
C ILE A 75 -7.66 -4.91 -10.67
N GLY A 76 -6.98 -4.45 -11.73
CA GLY A 76 -5.71 -5.02 -12.16
C GLY A 76 -4.61 -4.81 -11.11
N THR A 77 -4.56 -3.62 -10.51
CA THR A 77 -3.62 -3.31 -9.43
C THR A 77 -3.87 -4.14 -8.18
N PHE A 78 -5.13 -4.34 -7.80
CA PHE A 78 -5.51 -5.23 -6.70
C PHE A 78 -5.21 -6.70 -7.02
N PHE A 79 -5.39 -7.15 -8.25
CA PHE A 79 -5.02 -8.50 -8.66
C PHE A 79 -3.52 -8.75 -8.51
N ASN A 80 -2.70 -7.79 -8.95
CA ASN A 80 -1.25 -7.87 -8.81
C ASN A 80 -0.81 -7.82 -7.34
N SER A 81 -1.48 -7.02 -6.52
CA SER A 81 -1.11 -6.80 -5.11
C SER A 81 -1.66 -7.85 -4.15
N TYR A 82 -2.83 -8.42 -4.47
CA TYR A 82 -3.57 -9.35 -3.61
C TYR A 82 -4.17 -10.49 -4.45
N PRO A 83 -3.34 -11.25 -5.20
CA PRO A 83 -3.80 -12.26 -6.15
C PRO A 83 -4.68 -13.32 -5.51
N ALA A 84 -4.51 -13.59 -4.21
CA ALA A 84 -5.30 -14.61 -3.55
C ALA A 84 -6.79 -14.26 -3.44
N PHE A 85 -7.16 -12.97 -3.37
CA PHE A 85 -8.56 -12.54 -3.32
C PHE A 85 -9.30 -12.83 -4.63
N PHE A 86 -8.58 -12.88 -5.75
CA PHE A 86 -9.12 -13.10 -7.09
C PHE A 86 -9.20 -14.59 -7.47
N ARG A 87 -8.69 -15.50 -6.63
CA ARG A 87 -8.84 -16.95 -6.83
C ARG A 87 -10.27 -17.39 -6.49
N GLN A 88 -11.21 -17.00 -7.34
CA GLN A 88 -12.64 -17.30 -7.24
C GLN A 88 -13.12 -17.90 -8.57
N GLU A 89 -14.17 -18.73 -8.52
CA GLU A 89 -14.71 -19.39 -9.71
C GLU A 89 -15.55 -18.46 -10.60
N SER A 90 -16.13 -17.40 -10.03
CA SER A 90 -17.01 -16.47 -10.72
C SER A 90 -16.92 -15.06 -10.14
N LEU A 91 -17.40 -14.07 -10.92
CA LEU A 91 -17.55 -12.70 -10.46
C LEU A 91 -18.47 -12.60 -9.23
N TYR A 92 -19.57 -13.34 -9.20
CA TYR A 92 -20.48 -13.35 -8.05
C TYR A 92 -19.76 -13.83 -6.78
N SER A 93 -18.99 -14.93 -6.87
CA SER A 93 -18.22 -15.47 -5.74
C SER A 93 -17.18 -14.47 -5.22
N PHE A 94 -16.59 -13.67 -6.12
CA PHE A 94 -15.69 -12.55 -5.78
C PHE A 94 -16.43 -11.40 -5.09
N LEU A 95 -17.50 -10.88 -5.68
CA LEU A 95 -18.29 -9.80 -5.08
C LEU A 95 -18.83 -10.20 -3.70
N ARG A 96 -19.22 -11.47 -3.54
CA ARG A 96 -19.71 -12.03 -2.28
C ARG A 96 -18.64 -12.07 -1.20
N SER A 97 -17.39 -12.36 -1.55
CA SER A 97 -16.28 -12.40 -0.60
C SER A 97 -15.76 -11.00 -0.23
N MET A 98 -16.03 -9.98 -1.05
CA MET A 98 -15.57 -8.61 -0.77
C MET A 98 -16.06 -8.06 0.58
N TYR A 99 -17.28 -8.39 1.01
CA TYR A 99 -17.76 -8.01 2.35
C TYR A 99 -16.83 -8.54 3.44
N ASP A 100 -16.52 -9.84 3.38
CA ASP A 100 -15.68 -10.51 4.37
C ASP A 100 -14.25 -9.95 4.35
N VAL A 101 -13.72 -9.64 3.17
CA VAL A 101 -12.42 -8.97 3.01
C VAL A 101 -12.42 -7.61 3.72
N HIS A 102 -13.41 -6.76 3.48
CA HIS A 102 -13.49 -5.45 4.12
C HIS A 102 -13.60 -5.57 5.65
N VAL A 103 -14.44 -6.49 6.15
CA VAL A 103 -14.60 -6.74 7.58
C VAL A 103 -13.30 -7.24 8.23
N VAL A 104 -12.62 -8.20 7.60
CA VAL A 104 -11.36 -8.76 8.12
C VAL A 104 -10.25 -7.71 8.15
N MET A 105 -10.18 -6.83 7.14
CA MET A 105 -9.19 -5.75 7.09
C MET A 105 -9.46 -4.70 8.17
N VAL A 106 -10.73 -4.38 8.45
CA VAL A 106 -11.13 -3.32 9.39
C VAL A 106 -10.96 -3.74 10.85
N LYS A 107 -11.18 -5.02 11.19
CA LYS A 107 -10.89 -5.55 12.54
C LYS A 107 -9.47 -5.30 13.02
N ARG A 108 -8.54 -5.05 12.09
CA ARG A 108 -7.11 -4.83 12.36
C ARG A 108 -6.73 -3.36 12.52
N ILE A 109 -7.62 -2.43 12.15
CA ILE A 109 -7.34 -0.99 12.13
C ILE A 109 -8.35 -0.27 13.04
N PRO A 110 -7.95 0.12 14.26
CA PRO A 110 -8.81 0.89 15.15
C PRO A 110 -9.28 2.19 14.48
N GLY A 111 -10.59 2.43 14.44
CA GLY A 111 -11.16 3.67 13.87
C GLY A 111 -11.45 3.64 12.36
N ALA A 112 -11.15 2.55 11.66
CA ALA A 112 -11.44 2.43 10.24
C ALA A 112 -12.97 2.39 9.96
N ASN A 113 -13.41 3.22 9.01
CA ASN A 113 -14.80 3.30 8.55
C ASN A 113 -14.90 2.79 7.09
N PRO A 114 -14.99 1.47 6.86
CA PRO A 114 -15.11 0.90 5.52
C PRO A 114 -16.48 1.21 4.90
N PRO A 115 -16.62 1.10 3.57
CA PRO A 115 -17.94 1.00 2.97
C PRO A 115 -18.61 -0.32 3.37
N GLU A 116 -19.92 -0.30 3.60
CA GLU A 116 -20.71 -1.52 3.66
C GLU A 116 -20.99 -1.97 2.21
N LEU A 117 -20.60 -3.19 1.89
CA LEU A 117 -20.80 -3.78 0.57
C LEU A 117 -21.42 -5.16 0.73
N LEU A 118 -22.73 -5.26 0.54
CA LEU A 118 -23.48 -6.51 0.68
C LEU A 118 -24.03 -6.92 -0.67
N ILE A 119 -23.88 -8.19 -1.05
CA ILE A 119 -24.52 -8.76 -2.23
C ILE A 119 -25.45 -9.91 -1.82
N GLU A 120 -26.68 -9.88 -2.32
CA GLU A 120 -27.70 -10.89 -2.05
C GLU A 120 -28.25 -11.43 -3.37
N SER A 121 -28.35 -12.75 -3.48
CA SER A 121 -28.98 -13.41 -4.62
C SER A 121 -30.50 -13.21 -4.56
N VAL A 122 -31.08 -12.72 -5.67
CA VAL A 122 -32.54 -12.57 -5.85
C VAL A 122 -33.10 -13.69 -6.71
N SER A 123 -32.30 -14.21 -7.65
CA SER A 123 -32.64 -15.37 -8.46
C SER A 123 -31.39 -16.19 -8.80
N GLU A 124 -31.56 -17.25 -9.60
CA GLU A 124 -30.45 -18.07 -10.09
C GLU A 124 -29.42 -17.28 -10.92
N TYR A 125 -29.83 -16.19 -11.56
CA TYR A 125 -28.98 -15.37 -12.45
C TYR A 125 -28.86 -13.91 -12.02
N GLU A 126 -29.55 -13.49 -10.95
CA GLU A 126 -29.59 -12.08 -10.54
C GLU A 126 -29.24 -11.91 -9.07
N ALA A 127 -28.44 -10.88 -8.78
CA ALA A 127 -28.13 -10.45 -7.43
C ALA A 127 -28.27 -8.94 -7.28
N VAL A 128 -28.47 -8.46 -6.05
CA VAL A 128 -28.49 -7.05 -5.70
C VAL A 128 -27.27 -6.73 -4.87
N LEU A 129 -26.43 -5.83 -5.39
CA LEU A 129 -25.28 -5.25 -4.69
C LEU A 129 -25.73 -3.97 -4.00
N SER A 130 -25.70 -3.97 -2.66
CA SER A 130 -25.98 -2.83 -1.80
C SER A 130 -24.68 -2.22 -1.30
N TYR A 131 -24.49 -0.93 -1.58
CA TYR A 131 -23.37 -0.12 -1.11
C TYR A 131 -23.88 0.97 -0.17
N ARG A 132 -23.20 1.16 0.96
CA ARG A 132 -23.44 2.29 1.88
C ARG A 132 -22.12 2.87 2.36
N SER A 133 -21.92 4.18 2.19
CA SER A 133 -20.76 4.90 2.70
C SER A 133 -21.02 6.40 2.75
N LYS A 134 -20.57 7.04 3.84
CA LYS A 134 -20.56 8.51 3.98
C LYS A 134 -19.74 9.23 2.90
N ARG A 135 -18.88 8.50 2.18
CA ARG A 135 -18.00 9.06 1.13
C ARG A 135 -18.67 9.21 -0.24
N GLY A 136 -19.80 8.52 -0.49
CA GLY A 136 -20.54 8.63 -1.75
C GLY A 136 -19.73 8.33 -3.02
N MET A 137 -18.77 7.40 -2.97
CA MET A 137 -17.84 7.12 -4.09
C MET A 137 -18.48 6.20 -5.15
N PHE A 138 -19.58 6.63 -5.75
CA PHE A 138 -20.39 5.79 -6.66
C PHE A 138 -19.69 5.48 -7.98
N GLY A 139 -19.03 6.46 -8.61
CA GLY A 139 -18.24 6.23 -9.82
C GLY A 139 -17.16 5.18 -9.60
N TYR A 140 -16.48 5.23 -8.43
CA TYR A 140 -15.47 4.25 -8.06
C TYR A 140 -16.06 2.84 -7.90
N LEU A 141 -17.21 2.70 -7.24
CA LEU A 141 -17.93 1.42 -7.12
C LEU A 141 -18.28 0.84 -8.49
N LYS A 142 -18.84 1.66 -9.39
CA LYS A 142 -19.19 1.25 -10.77
C LYS A 142 -17.95 0.86 -11.56
N GLY A 143 -16.87 1.61 -11.41
CA GLY A 143 -15.56 1.30 -11.99
C GLY A 143 -15.05 -0.06 -11.54
N LEU A 144 -15.01 -0.30 -10.22
CA LEU A 144 -14.58 -1.59 -9.65
C LEU A 144 -15.45 -2.76 -10.16
N LEU A 145 -16.77 -2.58 -10.24
CA LEU A 145 -17.67 -3.60 -10.77
C LEU A 145 -17.38 -3.92 -12.24
N ALA A 146 -17.19 -2.89 -13.07
CA ALA A 146 -16.83 -3.05 -14.48
C ALA A 146 -15.46 -3.70 -14.67
N GLY A 147 -14.46 -3.29 -13.89
CA GLY A 147 -13.12 -3.88 -13.92
C GLY A 147 -13.13 -5.34 -13.47
N ALA A 148 -13.94 -5.67 -12.46
CA ALA A 148 -14.09 -7.04 -11.99
C ALA A 148 -14.76 -7.92 -13.06
N ALA A 149 -15.82 -7.42 -13.71
CA ALA A 149 -16.45 -8.10 -14.83
C ALA A 149 -15.46 -8.41 -15.97
N GLU A 150 -14.61 -7.45 -16.31
CA GLU A 150 -13.54 -7.63 -17.31
C GLU A 150 -12.50 -8.67 -16.87
N HIS A 151 -12.07 -8.64 -15.61
CA HIS A 151 -11.12 -9.61 -15.05
C HIS A 151 -11.64 -11.05 -15.11
N PHE A 152 -12.89 -11.27 -14.69
CA PHE A 152 -13.53 -12.60 -14.70
C PHE A 152 -14.07 -12.99 -16.08
N LYS A 153 -13.99 -12.09 -17.08
CA LYS A 153 -14.52 -12.28 -18.44
C LYS A 153 -16.00 -12.66 -18.44
N GLU A 154 -16.78 -12.00 -17.58
CA GLU A 154 -18.22 -12.19 -17.46
C GLU A 154 -18.94 -10.93 -17.94
N ASP A 155 -19.73 -11.07 -19.00
CA ASP A 155 -20.58 -9.98 -19.49
C ASP A 155 -21.83 -9.86 -18.60
N ILE A 156 -21.88 -8.80 -17.79
CA ILE A 156 -22.95 -8.54 -16.83
C ILE A 156 -23.82 -7.37 -17.27
N ALA A 157 -25.12 -7.49 -17.08
CA ALA A 157 -26.02 -6.33 -17.17
C ALA A 157 -26.22 -5.74 -15.77
N THR A 158 -26.14 -4.40 -15.67
CA THR A 158 -26.28 -3.69 -14.40
C THR A 158 -27.40 -2.65 -14.49
N GLU A 159 -28.21 -2.56 -13.44
CA GLU A 159 -29.32 -1.62 -13.33
C GLU A 159 -29.30 -0.99 -11.93
N VAL A 160 -29.31 0.34 -11.84
CA VAL A 160 -29.39 1.04 -10.55
C VAL A 160 -30.85 1.07 -10.11
N ILE A 161 -31.17 0.37 -9.03
CA ILE A 161 -32.54 0.25 -8.51
C ILE A 161 -32.84 1.24 -7.38
N GLU A 162 -31.80 1.71 -6.68
CA GLU A 162 -31.92 2.70 -5.61
C GLU A 162 -30.66 3.56 -5.57
N SER A 163 -30.82 4.87 -5.44
CA SER A 163 -29.71 5.82 -5.30
C SER A 163 -30.09 6.90 -4.30
N ALA A 164 -29.34 6.97 -3.20
CA ALA A 164 -29.40 8.01 -2.19
C ALA A 164 -28.04 8.73 -2.11
N SER A 165 -27.91 9.72 -1.22
CA SER A 165 -26.65 10.47 -1.04
C SER A 165 -25.50 9.62 -0.46
N ASP A 166 -25.82 8.60 0.34
CA ASP A 166 -24.85 7.74 1.02
C ASP A 166 -25.03 6.24 0.69
N ALA A 167 -26.02 5.88 -0.13
CA ALA A 167 -26.32 4.49 -0.46
C ALA A 167 -26.67 4.31 -1.94
N MET A 168 -26.30 3.16 -2.50
CA MET A 168 -26.63 2.76 -3.86
C MET A 168 -26.92 1.26 -3.91
N LYS A 169 -27.98 0.87 -4.61
CA LYS A 169 -28.27 -0.53 -4.92
C LYS A 169 -28.22 -0.75 -6.43
N ILE A 170 -27.44 -1.74 -6.82
CA ILE A 170 -27.25 -2.14 -8.21
C ILE A 170 -27.75 -3.58 -8.36
N LYS A 171 -28.75 -3.78 -9.20
CA LYS A 171 -29.15 -5.11 -9.66
C LYS A 171 -28.17 -5.56 -10.75
N ILE A 172 -27.64 -6.76 -10.60
CA ILE A 172 -26.65 -7.35 -11.50
C ILE A 172 -27.22 -8.65 -12.04
N ARG A 173 -27.23 -8.80 -13.37
CA ARG A 173 -27.58 -10.05 -14.04
C ARG A 173 -26.31 -10.70 -14.58
N PHE A 174 -26.09 -11.95 -14.17
CA PHE A 174 -24.92 -12.75 -14.53
C PHE A 174 -25.23 -13.68 -15.72
N PRO A 175 -24.21 -14.03 -16.52
CA PRO A 175 -24.38 -14.94 -17.66
C PRO A 175 -24.46 -16.41 -17.22
N LYS A 176 -23.93 -16.74 -16.03
CA LYS A 176 -23.91 -18.08 -15.44
C LYS A 176 -24.78 -18.14 -14.18
N PRO A 177 -25.32 -19.31 -13.81
CA PRO A 177 -26.07 -19.46 -12.58
C PRO A 177 -25.17 -19.21 -11.36
N ILE A 178 -25.59 -18.31 -10.48
CA ILE A 178 -24.85 -17.87 -9.29
C ILE A 178 -25.21 -18.66 -8.03
N THR A 179 -26.41 -19.26 -8.00
CA THR A 179 -26.86 -20.09 -6.88
C THR A 179 -27.56 -21.35 -7.39
N SER A 180 -27.36 -22.46 -6.70
CA SER A 180 -28.08 -23.71 -6.99
C SER A 180 -29.01 -24.02 -5.83
N THR A 181 -30.31 -23.98 -6.06
CA THR A 181 -31.30 -24.36 -5.03
C THR A 181 -31.87 -25.73 -5.37
N ILE A 182 -31.61 -26.72 -4.53
CA ILE A 182 -32.18 -28.05 -4.66
C ILE A 182 -33.42 -28.12 -3.77
N THR A 183 -34.58 -28.26 -4.39
CA THR A 183 -35.87 -28.34 -3.70
C THR A 183 -36.39 -29.78 -3.69
N TYR A 184 -36.74 -30.29 -2.52
CA TYR A 184 -37.39 -31.60 -2.38
C TYR A 184 -38.87 -31.42 -2.06
N SER A 185 -39.71 -31.43 -3.09
CA SER A 185 -41.14 -31.13 -3.00
C SER A 185 -41.90 -32.06 -2.05
N LEU A 186 -41.56 -33.35 -2.00
CA LEU A 186 -42.20 -34.31 -1.09
C LEU A 186 -41.92 -33.98 0.38
N ASN A 187 -40.67 -33.66 0.71
CA ASN A 187 -40.25 -33.28 2.05
C ASN A 187 -40.88 -31.94 2.48
N GLN A 188 -40.98 -31.01 1.52
CA GLN A 188 -41.60 -29.70 1.73
C GLN A 188 -43.12 -29.81 1.92
N ALA A 189 -43.81 -30.67 1.17
CA ALA A 189 -45.24 -30.91 1.32
C ALA A 189 -45.60 -31.45 2.72
N LEU A 190 -44.70 -32.21 3.33
CA LEU A 190 -44.81 -32.70 4.72
C LEU A 190 -44.16 -31.76 5.74
N GLY A 191 -44.01 -30.47 5.41
CA GLY A 191 -43.35 -29.45 6.24
C GLY A 191 -44.12 -28.99 7.50
N PHE A 192 -45.18 -29.68 7.90
CA PHE A 192 -45.93 -29.35 9.13
C PHE A 192 -45.13 -29.67 10.41
N THR A 193 -44.16 -30.59 10.34
CA THR A 193 -43.20 -30.89 11.42
C THR A 193 -41.78 -30.95 10.89
N LYS A 194 -40.81 -30.41 11.63
CA LYS A 194 -39.37 -30.48 11.28
C LYS A 194 -38.74 -31.86 11.53
N SER A 195 -39.33 -32.67 12.41
CA SER A 195 -38.81 -33.98 12.78
C SER A 195 -38.99 -35.01 11.65
N LEU A 196 -37.86 -35.54 11.16
CA LEU A 196 -37.85 -36.51 10.07
C LEU A 196 -38.56 -37.84 10.42
N PRO A 197 -38.39 -38.43 11.63
CA PRO A 197 -39.17 -39.59 12.04
C PRO A 197 -40.68 -39.38 11.98
N VAL A 198 -41.16 -38.19 12.36
CA VAL A 198 -42.59 -37.84 12.31
C VAL A 198 -43.07 -37.74 10.86
N LYS A 199 -42.28 -37.13 9.97
CA LYS A 199 -42.60 -37.08 8.54
C LYS A 199 -42.71 -38.46 7.92
N ILE A 200 -41.77 -39.37 8.23
CA ILE A 200 -41.80 -40.76 7.77
C ILE A 200 -43.04 -41.47 8.31
N GLY A 201 -43.36 -41.28 9.60
CA GLY A 201 -44.56 -41.84 10.23
C GLY A 201 -45.86 -41.36 9.57
N VAL A 202 -45.98 -40.06 9.30
CA VAL A 202 -47.17 -39.49 8.63
C VAL A 202 -47.26 -39.93 7.18
N ALA A 203 -46.15 -39.98 6.44
CA ALA A 203 -46.14 -40.50 5.08
C ALA A 203 -46.59 -41.98 5.04
N ALA A 204 -46.08 -42.81 5.97
CA ALA A 204 -46.49 -44.21 6.09
C ALA A 204 -47.97 -44.34 6.46
N ALA A 205 -48.48 -43.50 7.36
CA ALA A 205 -49.89 -43.47 7.75
C ALA A 205 -50.80 -43.06 6.59
N ILE A 206 -50.42 -42.06 5.78
CA ILE A 206 -51.16 -41.64 4.59
C ILE A 206 -51.22 -42.77 3.57
N VAL A 207 -50.09 -43.42 3.29
CA VAL A 207 -50.01 -44.54 2.34
C VAL A 207 -50.89 -45.71 2.82
N ALA A 208 -50.81 -46.06 4.10
CA ALA A 208 -51.66 -47.11 4.68
C ALA A 208 -53.15 -46.73 4.64
N ALA A 209 -53.49 -45.47 4.89
CA ALA A 209 -54.86 -44.97 4.83
C ALA A 209 -55.43 -45.00 3.40
N ILE A 210 -54.63 -44.67 2.38
CA ILE A 210 -55.03 -44.75 0.97
C ILE A 210 -55.30 -46.21 0.57
N ILE A 211 -54.39 -47.12 0.90
CA ILE A 211 -54.52 -48.54 0.56
C ILE A 211 -55.75 -49.12 1.25
N ASN A 212 -55.88 -48.96 2.57
CA ASN A 212 -57.00 -49.50 3.33
C ASN A 212 -58.32 -48.81 2.94
N GLY A 213 -58.32 -47.49 2.70
CA GLY A 213 -59.47 -46.73 2.27
C GLY A 213 -60.03 -47.17 0.93
N ALA A 214 -59.18 -47.52 -0.04
CA ALA A 214 -59.59 -48.06 -1.32
C ALA A 214 -60.38 -49.38 -1.17
N PHE A 215 -59.94 -50.27 -0.28
CA PHE A 215 -60.67 -51.51 0.02
C PHE A 215 -62.02 -51.25 0.68
N VAL A 216 -62.08 -50.31 1.63
CA VAL A 216 -63.33 -49.91 2.31
C VAL A 216 -64.33 -49.32 1.30
N LEU A 217 -63.87 -48.48 0.37
CA LEU A 217 -64.72 -47.85 -0.65
C LEU A 217 -65.26 -48.85 -1.67
N MET A 218 -64.52 -49.93 -1.93
CA MET A 218 -64.94 -51.05 -2.77
C MET A 218 -65.79 -52.10 -2.02
N GLY A 219 -66.08 -51.90 -0.74
CA GLY A 219 -66.88 -52.82 0.08
C GLY A 219 -66.21 -54.17 0.34
N ALA A 220 -64.88 -54.26 0.19
CA ALA A 220 -64.11 -55.48 0.35
C ALA A 220 -63.47 -55.58 1.74
N ASN A 221 -63.37 -56.79 2.29
CA ASN A 221 -62.61 -57.05 3.52
C ASN A 221 -61.12 -56.83 3.29
N ILE A 222 -60.44 -56.14 4.22
CA ILE A 222 -59.01 -55.84 4.15
C ILE A 222 -58.20 -57.14 4.32
N PRO A 223 -57.54 -57.65 3.27
CA PRO A 223 -56.77 -58.89 3.37
C PRO A 223 -55.49 -58.71 4.19
N LEU A 224 -55.03 -59.75 4.91
CA LEU A 224 -53.78 -59.71 5.68
C LEU A 224 -52.52 -59.37 4.84
N TRP A 225 -52.54 -59.66 3.53
CA TRP A 225 -51.42 -59.33 2.64
C TRP A 225 -51.29 -57.81 2.37
N THR A 226 -52.30 -56.99 2.65
CA THR A 226 -52.20 -55.53 2.49
C THR A 226 -51.23 -54.90 3.48
N ALA A 227 -50.96 -55.57 4.61
CA ALA A 227 -49.93 -55.16 5.56
C ALA A 227 -48.53 -55.23 4.92
N LEU A 228 -48.25 -56.27 4.13
CA LEU A 228 -46.98 -56.40 3.39
C LEU A 228 -46.85 -55.30 2.33
N VAL A 229 -47.92 -55.05 1.57
CA VAL A 229 -47.92 -53.99 0.53
C VAL A 229 -47.78 -52.60 1.15
N SER A 230 -48.45 -52.34 2.27
CA SER A 230 -48.32 -51.09 3.01
C SER A 230 -46.91 -50.92 3.60
N GLY A 231 -46.29 -52.00 4.09
CA GLY A 231 -44.90 -51.97 4.56
C GLY A 231 -43.90 -51.66 3.45
N VAL A 232 -44.04 -52.27 2.27
CA VAL A 232 -43.21 -51.97 1.10
C VAL A 232 -43.40 -50.53 0.64
N ALA A 233 -44.66 -50.07 0.57
CA ALA A 233 -44.96 -48.70 0.16
C ALA A 233 -44.45 -47.65 1.18
N ALA A 234 -44.51 -47.95 2.48
CA ALA A 234 -43.90 -47.13 3.52
C ALA A 234 -42.36 -47.10 3.41
N GLY A 235 -41.73 -48.23 3.11
CA GLY A 235 -40.28 -48.31 2.86
C GLY A 235 -39.85 -47.48 1.66
N LEU A 236 -40.62 -47.53 0.55
CA LEU A 236 -40.39 -46.67 -0.61
C LEU A 236 -40.58 -45.19 -0.25
N GLY A 237 -41.65 -44.83 0.46
CA GLY A 237 -41.89 -43.46 0.93
C GLY A 237 -40.77 -42.92 1.81
N ALA A 238 -40.25 -43.74 2.72
CA ALA A 238 -39.08 -43.41 3.53
C ALA A 238 -37.83 -43.21 2.66
N GLY A 239 -37.61 -44.09 1.68
CA GLY A 239 -36.52 -43.96 0.70
C GLY A 239 -36.55 -42.66 -0.09
N PHE A 240 -37.74 -42.18 -0.47
CA PHE A 240 -37.90 -40.87 -1.13
C PHE A 240 -37.62 -39.71 -0.19
N LEU A 241 -38.12 -39.76 1.05
CA LEU A 241 -37.90 -38.72 2.07
C LEU A 241 -36.42 -38.60 2.49
N LEU A 242 -35.66 -39.71 2.41
CA LEU A 242 -34.24 -39.76 2.75
C LEU A 242 -33.30 -39.38 1.58
N ARG A 243 -33.82 -39.09 0.39
CA ARG A 243 -33.01 -38.65 -0.76
C ARG A 243 -32.10 -37.44 -0.48
N PRO A 244 -32.51 -36.40 0.30
CA PRO A 244 -31.64 -35.27 0.60
C PRO A 244 -30.32 -35.67 1.29
N PHE A 245 -30.25 -36.84 1.92
CA PHE A 245 -29.01 -37.35 2.50
C PHE A 245 -27.89 -37.53 1.47
N GLN A 246 -28.23 -37.80 0.21
CA GLN A 246 -27.24 -37.85 -0.86
C GLN A 246 -26.63 -36.47 -1.13
N ALA A 247 -27.45 -35.42 -1.16
CA ALA A 247 -26.96 -34.04 -1.30
C ALA A 247 -26.05 -33.63 -0.13
N VAL A 248 -26.38 -34.04 1.10
CA VAL A 248 -25.51 -33.82 2.28
C VAL A 248 -24.16 -34.54 2.11
N ARG A 249 -24.18 -35.80 1.63
CA ARG A 249 -22.94 -36.56 1.35
C ARG A 249 -22.09 -35.92 0.27
N ASP A 250 -22.71 -35.42 -0.80
CA ASP A 250 -22.01 -34.77 -1.90
C ASP A 250 -21.39 -33.44 -1.45
N GLU A 251 -22.09 -32.68 -0.59
CA GLU A 251 -21.55 -31.47 0.02
C GLU A 251 -20.36 -31.78 0.96
N LEU A 252 -20.43 -32.86 1.74
CA LEU A 252 -19.31 -33.31 2.57
C LEU A 252 -18.09 -33.74 1.74
N LYS A 253 -18.30 -34.42 0.60
CA LYS A 253 -17.22 -34.74 -0.34
C LYS A 253 -16.60 -33.48 -0.93
N ALA A 254 -17.41 -32.50 -1.32
CA ALA A 254 -16.91 -31.22 -1.80
C ALA A 254 -16.02 -30.53 -0.77
N ILE A 255 -16.41 -30.55 0.52
CA ILE A 255 -15.58 -30.05 1.62
C ILE A 255 -14.26 -30.83 1.73
N GLN A 256 -14.29 -32.16 1.61
CA GLN A 256 -13.08 -33.00 1.64
C GLN A 256 -12.13 -32.70 0.47
N GLU A 257 -12.69 -32.43 -0.71
CA GLU A 257 -11.97 -32.03 -1.93
C GLU A 257 -11.57 -30.53 -1.92
N ARG A 258 -11.86 -29.81 -0.82
CA ARG A 258 -11.53 -28.40 -0.61
C ARG A 258 -12.29 -27.42 -1.53
N VAL A 259 -13.46 -27.81 -2.00
CA VAL A 259 -14.34 -26.99 -2.83
C VAL A 259 -15.29 -26.17 -1.93
N TYR A 260 -14.86 -24.95 -1.59
CA TYR A 260 -15.60 -24.08 -0.65
C TYR A 260 -16.44 -22.96 -1.32
N PHE A 261 -16.39 -22.84 -2.65
CA PHE A 261 -16.88 -21.65 -3.36
C PHE A 261 -18.36 -21.69 -3.77
N THR A 262 -18.93 -22.89 -3.96
CA THR A 262 -20.30 -23.09 -4.40
C THR A 262 -21.31 -22.83 -3.27
N GLU A 263 -22.30 -21.96 -3.54
CA GLU A 263 -23.46 -21.73 -2.67
C GLU A 263 -24.64 -22.60 -3.12
N THR A 264 -24.68 -23.82 -2.60
CA THR A 264 -25.86 -24.69 -2.72
C THR A 264 -26.85 -24.33 -1.60
N LYS A 265 -28.15 -24.27 -1.90
CA LYS A 265 -29.21 -24.14 -0.90
C LYS A 265 -30.11 -25.36 -0.97
N LEU A 266 -30.37 -25.99 0.17
CA LEU A 266 -31.27 -27.13 0.28
C LEU A 266 -32.60 -26.66 0.86
N LYS A 267 -33.72 -26.99 0.21
CA LYS A 267 -35.06 -26.73 0.76
C LYS A 267 -35.81 -28.05 0.97
N THR A 268 -35.99 -28.43 2.22
CA THR A 268 -36.62 -29.70 2.65
C THR A 268 -37.59 -29.52 3.83
N ALA A 269 -37.51 -28.39 4.55
CA ALA A 269 -38.26 -28.08 5.76
C ALA A 269 -38.14 -29.17 6.85
N ASP A 270 -36.99 -29.82 6.96
CA ASP A 270 -36.64 -30.81 7.99
C ASP A 270 -35.20 -30.64 8.50
N GLU A 271 -34.77 -31.59 9.33
CA GLU A 271 -33.41 -31.70 9.87
C GLU A 271 -32.32 -31.70 8.77
N PHE A 272 -32.60 -32.12 7.53
CA PHE A 272 -31.59 -32.04 6.46
C PHE A 272 -31.29 -30.59 6.08
N GLU A 273 -32.30 -29.70 6.06
CA GLU A 273 -32.11 -28.27 5.82
C GLU A 273 -31.21 -27.65 6.91
N GLU A 274 -31.46 -27.99 8.17
CA GLU A 274 -30.66 -27.49 9.29
C GLU A 274 -29.20 -27.98 9.26
N ILE A 275 -28.98 -29.26 8.91
CA ILE A 275 -27.64 -29.81 8.71
C ILE A 275 -26.95 -29.10 7.55
N PHE A 276 -27.66 -28.90 6.44
CA PHE A 276 -27.11 -28.25 5.24
C PHE A 276 -26.74 -26.79 5.51
N ASP A 277 -27.60 -26.05 6.22
CA ASP A 277 -27.33 -24.67 6.65
C ASP A 277 -26.11 -24.60 7.57
N THR A 278 -25.96 -25.58 8.48
CA THR A 278 -24.78 -25.66 9.36
C THR A 278 -23.50 -25.92 8.56
N LEU A 279 -23.54 -26.81 7.57
CA LEU A 279 -22.41 -27.05 6.65
C LEU A 279 -22.09 -25.80 5.83
N ALA A 280 -23.10 -25.08 5.33
CA ALA A 280 -22.91 -23.83 4.60
C ALA A 280 -22.27 -22.75 5.48
N GLN A 281 -22.68 -22.62 6.75
CA GLN A 281 -22.05 -21.73 7.72
C GLN A 281 -20.60 -22.10 8.00
N TYR A 282 -20.30 -23.40 8.11
CA TYR A 282 -18.93 -23.89 8.27
C TYR A 282 -18.06 -23.55 7.05
N LYS A 283 -18.52 -23.85 5.82
CA LYS A 283 -17.83 -23.46 4.57
C LYS A 283 -17.57 -21.96 4.53
N LYS A 284 -18.56 -21.14 4.89
CA LYS A 284 -18.42 -19.67 4.94
C LYS A 284 -17.31 -19.24 5.90
N ARG A 285 -17.28 -19.80 7.12
CA ARG A 285 -16.25 -19.47 8.12
C ARG A 285 -14.86 -19.85 7.60
N VAL A 286 -14.70 -21.08 7.12
CA VAL A 286 -13.43 -21.59 6.57
C VAL A 286 -12.96 -20.73 5.40
N LYS A 287 -13.84 -20.41 4.45
CA LYS A 287 -13.53 -19.51 3.31
C LYS A 287 -13.05 -18.14 3.79
N SER A 288 -13.74 -17.54 4.76
CA SER A 288 -13.35 -16.24 5.33
C SER A 288 -11.97 -16.30 6.01
N GLU A 289 -11.68 -17.37 6.74
CA GLU A 289 -10.38 -17.55 7.41
C GLU A 289 -9.23 -17.73 6.40
N PHE A 290 -9.41 -18.58 5.38
CA PHE A 290 -8.41 -18.77 4.32
C PHE A 290 -8.16 -17.48 3.53
N THR A 291 -9.22 -16.75 3.21
CA THR A 291 -9.12 -15.43 2.57
C THR A 291 -8.32 -14.47 3.44
N GLY A 292 -8.59 -14.43 4.74
CA GLY A 292 -7.86 -13.60 5.69
C GLY A 292 -6.38 -13.97 5.84
N PHE A 293 -6.05 -15.27 5.88
CA PHE A 293 -4.68 -15.77 5.96
C PHE A 293 -3.89 -15.46 4.68
N LYS A 294 -4.48 -15.73 3.52
CA LYS A 294 -3.86 -15.41 2.24
C LYS A 294 -3.66 -13.91 2.03
N GLY A 295 -4.64 -13.10 2.44
CA GLY A 295 -4.50 -11.64 2.42
C GLY A 295 -3.33 -11.15 3.27
N ILE A 296 -3.04 -11.79 4.42
CA ILE A 296 -1.83 -11.49 5.20
C ILE A 296 -0.58 -11.88 4.42
N SER A 297 -0.55 -13.08 3.84
CA SER A 297 0.61 -13.55 3.06
C SER A 297 0.95 -12.55 1.95
N ASP A 298 -0.04 -12.15 1.15
CA ASP A 298 0.15 -11.19 0.06
C ASP A 298 0.61 -9.82 0.59
N GLU A 299 0.09 -9.35 1.74
CA GLU A 299 0.54 -8.10 2.37
C GLU A 299 1.97 -8.18 2.93
N MET A 300 2.39 -9.36 3.45
CA MET A 300 3.76 -9.61 3.90
C MET A 300 4.75 -9.61 2.74
N ASP A 301 4.40 -10.26 1.62
CA ASP A 301 5.24 -10.29 0.41
C ASP A 301 5.47 -8.85 -0.11
N ARG A 302 4.39 -8.07 -0.21
CA ARG A 302 4.49 -6.65 -0.60
C ARG A 302 5.31 -5.81 0.39
N TYR A 303 5.15 -6.06 1.68
CA TYR A 303 5.95 -5.37 2.69
C TYR A 303 7.43 -5.68 2.54
N ALA A 304 7.79 -6.94 2.27
CA ALA A 304 9.16 -7.34 1.99
C ALA A 304 9.73 -6.67 0.74
N ASP A 305 8.97 -6.59 -0.35
CA ASP A 305 9.40 -5.90 -1.58
C ASP A 305 9.64 -4.40 -1.35
N ASN A 306 8.70 -3.73 -0.69
CA ASN A 306 8.84 -2.32 -0.34
C ASN A 306 10.03 -2.09 0.60
N PHE A 307 10.25 -3.00 1.56
CA PHE A 307 11.38 -2.93 2.49
C PHE A 307 12.72 -3.11 1.76
N ASN A 308 12.80 -4.03 0.81
CA ASN A 308 13.99 -4.24 -0.03
C ASN A 308 14.28 -3.01 -0.88
N SER A 309 13.26 -2.45 -1.56
CA SER A 309 13.42 -1.22 -2.35
C SER A 309 13.88 -0.03 -1.49
N LEU A 310 13.30 0.13 -0.30
CA LEU A 310 13.73 1.15 0.66
C LEU A 310 15.18 0.94 1.12
N SER A 311 15.55 -0.31 1.39
CA SER A 311 16.92 -0.68 1.80
C SER A 311 17.94 -0.40 0.69
N ASP A 312 17.59 -0.66 -0.57
CA ASP A 312 18.44 -0.31 -1.72
C ASP A 312 18.62 1.20 -1.88
N ARG A 313 17.54 1.98 -1.74
CA ARG A 313 17.64 3.46 -1.72
C ARG A 313 18.53 3.95 -0.57
N MET A 314 18.39 3.38 0.63
CA MET A 314 19.25 3.72 1.77
C MET A 314 20.71 3.37 1.53
N ARG A 315 20.99 2.25 0.83
CA ARG A 315 22.35 1.85 0.45
C ARG A 315 22.96 2.81 -0.56
N GLU A 316 22.20 3.22 -1.57
CA GLU A 316 22.61 4.23 -2.55
C GLU A 316 22.94 5.56 -1.88
N THR A 317 22.02 6.09 -1.06
CA THR A 317 22.26 7.34 -0.31
C THR A 317 23.46 7.22 0.63
N SER A 318 23.67 6.07 1.26
CA SER A 318 24.82 5.85 2.14
C SER A 318 26.14 5.84 1.36
N ASN A 319 26.16 5.25 0.15
CA ASN A 319 27.32 5.31 -0.74
C ASN A 319 27.63 6.74 -1.21
N GLU A 320 26.59 7.53 -1.53
CA GLU A 320 26.76 8.95 -1.87
C GLU A 320 27.35 9.74 -0.69
N ILE A 321 26.85 9.53 0.53
CA ILE A 321 27.40 10.17 1.73
C ILE A 321 28.86 9.76 1.93
N SER A 322 29.20 8.48 1.78
CA SER A 322 30.59 8.02 1.84
C SER A 322 31.48 8.68 0.78
N GLY A 323 30.96 8.88 -0.43
CA GLY A 323 31.66 9.62 -1.49
C GLY A 323 31.94 11.07 -1.08
N VAL A 324 30.92 11.79 -0.59
CA VAL A 324 31.09 13.17 -0.11
C VAL A 324 32.07 13.25 1.07
N VAL A 325 32.02 12.29 2.00
CA VAL A 325 32.97 12.24 3.13
C VAL A 325 34.40 12.03 2.64
N TYR A 326 34.60 11.18 1.62
CA TYR A 326 35.91 10.99 0.99
C TYR A 326 36.41 12.28 0.35
N ASP A 327 35.57 12.96 -0.43
CA ASP A 327 35.92 14.24 -1.08
C ASP A 327 36.30 15.32 -0.06
N VAL A 328 35.54 15.43 1.03
CA VAL A 328 35.84 16.37 2.13
C VAL A 328 37.16 16.02 2.80
N ALA A 329 37.44 14.74 3.05
CA ALA A 329 38.70 14.30 3.63
C ALA A 329 39.88 14.65 2.72
N THR A 330 39.77 14.36 1.41
CA THR A 330 40.79 14.73 0.43
C THR A 330 40.99 16.24 0.34
N ALA A 331 39.91 17.02 0.31
CA ALA A 331 39.99 18.48 0.29
C ALA A 331 40.67 19.02 1.56
N ALA A 332 40.33 18.48 2.74
CA ALA A 332 40.96 18.86 4.00
C ALA A 332 42.45 18.50 4.04
N THR A 333 42.85 17.33 3.52
CA THR A 333 44.27 16.96 3.40
C THR A 333 45.02 17.89 2.47
N ASN A 334 44.48 18.16 1.28
CA ASN A 334 45.09 19.09 0.34
C ASN A 334 45.22 20.50 0.96
N GLN A 335 44.19 20.97 1.67
CA GLN A 335 44.23 22.26 2.33
C GLN A 335 45.24 22.31 3.48
N ALA A 336 45.42 21.21 4.21
CA ALA A 336 46.47 21.11 5.22
C ALA A 336 47.87 21.19 4.58
N GLN A 337 48.10 20.51 3.45
CA GLN A 337 49.36 20.57 2.71
C GLN A 337 49.65 21.98 2.16
N GLU A 338 48.65 22.65 1.58
CA GLU A 338 48.79 24.04 1.13
C GLU A 338 49.12 24.99 2.29
N THR A 339 48.50 24.76 3.45
CA THR A 339 48.78 25.53 4.67
C THR A 339 50.20 25.28 5.16
N GLU A 340 50.66 24.03 5.19
CA GLU A 340 52.04 23.67 5.54
C GLU A 340 53.05 24.35 4.60
N HIS A 341 52.78 24.30 3.30
CA HIS A 341 53.62 24.93 2.29
C HIS A 341 53.69 26.46 2.48
N ALA A 342 52.55 27.12 2.72
CA ALA A 342 52.51 28.55 2.99
C ALA A 342 53.28 28.94 4.27
N VAL A 343 53.17 28.14 5.33
CA VAL A 343 53.96 28.31 6.56
C VAL A 343 55.45 28.12 6.29
N GLY A 344 55.83 27.14 5.46
CA GLY A 344 57.22 26.94 5.03
C GLY A 344 57.82 28.15 4.33
N ILE A 345 57.08 28.75 3.39
CA ILE A 345 57.48 30.01 2.73
C ILE A 345 57.60 31.14 3.75
N LEU A 346 56.63 31.28 4.66
CA LEU A 346 56.64 32.33 5.67
C LEU A 346 57.87 32.20 6.59
N ASN A 347 58.22 30.97 6.98
CA ASN A 347 59.39 30.69 7.79
C ASN A 347 60.70 31.05 7.07
N GLY A 348 60.84 30.70 5.79
CA GLY A 348 62.00 31.09 4.98
C GLY A 348 62.12 32.61 4.82
N ASN A 349 60.99 33.30 4.65
CA ASN A 349 60.96 34.77 4.59
C ASN A 349 61.35 35.40 5.94
N LEU A 350 60.91 34.84 7.07
CA LEU A 350 61.31 35.28 8.41
C LEU A 350 62.81 35.10 8.65
N GLU A 351 63.38 33.99 8.22
CA GLU A 351 64.83 33.74 8.29
C GLU A 351 65.59 34.79 7.47
N THR A 352 65.16 35.03 6.23
CA THR A 352 65.75 36.06 5.35
C THR A 352 65.67 37.45 5.99
N LEU A 353 64.51 37.83 6.52
CA LEU A 353 64.33 39.11 7.23
C LEU A 353 65.27 39.21 8.43
N THR A 354 65.45 38.12 9.18
CA THR A 354 66.36 38.08 10.33
C THR A 354 67.82 38.29 9.90
N THR A 355 68.24 37.67 8.79
CA THR A 355 69.56 37.91 8.20
C THR A 355 69.73 39.37 7.80
N VAL A 356 68.75 39.94 7.08
CA VAL A 356 68.80 41.35 6.65
C VAL A 356 68.86 42.29 7.85
N VAL A 357 68.07 42.06 8.90
CA VAL A 357 68.10 42.87 10.13
C VAL A 357 69.45 42.77 10.83
N THR A 358 70.04 41.58 10.88
CA THR A 358 71.38 41.37 11.43
C THR A 358 72.44 42.14 10.63
N GLU A 359 72.40 42.05 9.30
CA GLU A 359 73.31 42.80 8.43
C GLU A 359 73.13 44.32 8.54
N GLN A 360 71.89 44.80 8.59
CA GLN A 360 71.60 46.23 8.81
C GLN A 360 72.14 46.71 10.14
N THR A 361 72.03 45.90 11.19
CA THR A 361 72.60 46.20 12.51
C THR A 361 74.12 46.30 12.44
N HIS A 362 74.77 45.37 11.74
CA HIS A 362 76.21 45.40 11.53
C HIS A 362 76.66 46.62 10.72
N ASN A 363 75.98 46.92 9.62
CA ASN A 363 76.25 48.11 8.79
C ASN A 363 76.07 49.40 9.58
N LYS A 364 75.05 49.48 10.44
CA LYS A 364 74.87 50.61 11.35
C LYS A 364 76.07 50.78 12.27
N GLN A 365 76.57 49.71 12.89
CA GLN A 365 77.77 49.78 13.75
C GLN A 365 79.02 50.23 12.97
N GLN A 366 79.19 49.77 11.73
CA GLN A 366 80.28 50.21 10.88
C GLN A 366 80.15 51.70 10.52
N LEU A 367 78.93 52.17 10.21
CA LEU A 367 78.67 53.58 9.95
C LEU A 367 78.93 54.45 11.18
N GLU A 368 78.49 54.02 12.37
CA GLU A 368 78.80 54.71 13.63
C GLU A 368 80.31 54.79 13.86
N SER A 369 81.05 53.70 13.62
CA SER A 369 82.51 53.67 13.74
C SER A 369 83.20 54.60 12.73
N ALA A 370 82.71 54.63 11.48
CA ALA A 370 83.25 55.50 10.45
C ALA A 370 82.97 56.98 10.74
N VAL A 371 81.80 57.30 11.30
CA VAL A 371 81.49 58.66 11.76
C VAL A 371 82.43 59.08 12.90
N ASP A 372 82.68 58.19 13.87
CA ASP A 372 83.65 58.43 14.95
C ASP A 372 85.08 58.66 14.40
N GLU A 373 85.50 57.92 13.37
CA GLU A 373 86.80 58.15 12.71
C GLU A 373 86.85 59.47 11.95
N ILE A 374 85.77 59.86 11.27
CA ILE A 374 85.66 61.15 10.57
C ILE A 374 85.75 62.30 11.58
N ASP A 375 85.07 62.18 12.73
CA ASP A 375 85.09 63.20 13.77
C ASP A 375 86.52 63.40 14.32
N LYS A 376 87.23 62.30 14.61
CA LYS A 376 88.66 62.33 14.96
C LYS A 376 89.53 62.94 13.87
N GLY A 377 89.31 62.57 12.62
CA GLY A 377 90.03 63.13 11.48
C GLY A 377 89.82 64.64 11.35
N PHE A 378 88.60 65.13 11.60
CA PHE A 378 88.29 66.55 11.61
C PHE A 378 89.00 67.29 12.76
N GLU A 379 89.04 66.70 13.96
CA GLU A 379 89.83 67.22 15.09
C GLU A 379 91.32 67.32 14.74
N GLU A 380 91.90 66.30 14.10
CA GLU A 380 93.31 66.30 13.69
C GLU A 380 93.62 67.34 12.60
N VAL A 381 92.72 67.52 11.63
CA VAL A 381 92.83 68.56 10.60
C VAL A 381 92.75 69.95 11.23
N GLN A 382 91.81 70.16 12.16
CA GLN A 382 91.68 71.42 12.88
C GLN A 382 92.91 71.72 13.75
N ALA A 383 93.45 70.71 14.42
CA ALA A 383 94.70 70.83 15.17
C ALA A 383 95.90 71.17 14.25
N SER A 384 95.99 70.55 13.07
CA SER A 384 97.02 70.83 12.08
C SER A 384 96.90 72.23 11.49
N SER A 385 95.68 72.66 11.17
CA SER A 385 95.40 74.04 10.72
C SER A 385 95.81 75.05 11.78
N THR A 386 95.54 74.78 13.05
CA THR A 386 95.95 75.64 14.17
C THR A 386 97.47 75.73 14.27
N LYS A 387 98.19 74.60 14.16
CA LYS A 387 99.67 74.58 14.13
C LYS A 387 100.27 75.30 12.92
N LEU A 388 99.62 75.24 11.76
CA LEU A 388 100.03 75.97 10.56
C LEU A 388 99.82 77.48 10.74
N ALA A 389 98.68 77.89 11.30
CA ALA A 389 98.42 79.29 11.65
C ALA A 389 99.47 79.81 12.66
N ASP A 390 99.78 79.03 13.71
CA ASP A 390 100.84 79.34 14.66
C ASP A 390 102.23 79.45 13.99
N SER A 391 102.54 78.55 13.06
CA SER A 391 103.80 78.61 12.30
C SER A 391 103.86 79.84 11.41
N MET A 392 102.76 80.18 10.73
CA MET A 392 102.66 81.41 9.93
C MET A 392 102.82 82.66 10.79
N GLN A 393 102.22 82.68 11.99
CA GLN A 393 102.39 83.77 12.94
C GLN A 393 103.85 83.91 13.36
N LYS A 394 104.53 82.80 13.72
CA LYS A 394 105.97 82.80 14.03
C LYS A 394 106.84 83.28 12.86
N PHE A 395 106.53 82.89 11.62
CA PHE A 395 107.23 83.40 10.44
C PHE A 395 107.01 84.92 10.24
N SER A 396 105.80 85.42 10.52
CA SER A 396 105.51 86.86 10.50
C SER A 396 106.29 87.61 11.58
N ASP A 397 106.38 87.07 12.78
CA ASP A 397 107.14 87.67 13.89
C ASP A 397 108.64 87.73 13.57
N VAL A 398 109.19 86.70 12.91
CA VAL A 398 110.59 86.70 12.40
C VAL A 398 110.80 87.74 11.30
N LYS A 399 109.81 87.92 10.41
CA LYS A 399 109.87 88.96 9.37
C LYS A 399 109.82 90.38 9.95
N CYS A 400 109.01 90.62 10.98
CA CYS A 400 108.94 91.91 11.68
C CYS A 400 110.16 92.22 12.56
N SER A 401 110.91 91.21 13.01
CA SER A 401 112.14 91.38 13.79
C SER A 401 113.41 91.52 12.92
N ALA A 402 113.29 91.33 11.59
CA ALA A 402 114.35 91.51 10.61
C ALA A 402 114.27 92.84 9.84
N SER A 403 113.38 93.74 10.23
CA SER A 403 113.21 95.12 9.73
C SER A 403 113.25 96.09 10.89
#